data_AF-A0A976HUZ3-F1
#
_entry.id   AF-A0A976HUZ3-F1
#
_cell.length_a   1.000
_cell.length_b   1.000
_cell.length_c   1.000
_cell.angle_alpha   90.00
_cell.angle_beta   90.00
_cell.angle_gamma   90.00
#
_symmetry.space_group_name_H-M   'P 1'
#
loop_
_entity.id
_entity.type
_entity.pdbx_description
1 polymer ?
#
loop_
_entity_poly.entity_id
_entity_poly.type
_entity_poly.pdbx_seq_one_letter_code
_entity_poly.pdbx_strand_id
1 'polypeptide(L)' 'MPEAFNAISTQRAACDQELKTLQARKGTASNNLAGATYEVSISSEMTAIATRCGTRNTEVRDDHAALVKECRALGGCK' A
#
# COMPACT_ATOMS: atom_id res chain seq x y z
N MET A 1 18.16 3.04 -12.14
CA MET A 1 17.11 2.03 -11.91
C MET A 1 15.71 2.67 -11.90
N PRO A 2 15.15 3.12 -13.03
CA PRO A 2 13.83 3.78 -13.09
C PRO A 2 12.66 2.84 -12.81
N GLU A 3 12.78 1.57 -13.16
CA GLU A 3 11.72 0.57 -13.07
C GLU A 3 11.29 0.28 -11.62
N ALA A 4 12.25 0.23 -10.69
CA ALA A 4 11.96 0.03 -9.27
C ALA A 4 11.20 1.21 -8.66
N PHE A 5 11.53 2.44 -9.04
CA PHE A 5 10.77 3.62 -8.61
C PHE A 5 9.34 3.61 -9.16
N ASN A 6 9.16 3.19 -10.42
CA ASN A 6 7.83 3.01 -11.02
C ASN A 6 7.03 1.90 -10.33
N ALA A 7 7.67 0.79 -9.94
CA ALA A 7 7.01 -0.29 -9.20
C ALA A 7 6.52 0.21 -7.82
N ILE A 8 7.36 0.96 -7.10
CA ILE A 8 7.00 1.56 -5.82
C ILE A 8 5.85 2.57 -5.99
N SER A 9 5.91 3.45 -6.99
CA SER A 9 4.85 4.45 -7.21
C SER A 9 3.53 3.82 -7.61
N THR A 10 3.57 2.81 -8.47
CA THR A 10 2.38 2.05 -8.92
C THR A 10 1.74 1.33 -7.73
N GLN A 11 2.56 0.69 -6.90
CA GLN A 11 2.05 -0.02 -5.72
C GLN A 11 1.41 0.93 -4.70
N ARG A 12 2.02 2.11 -4.48
CA ARG A 12 1.43 3.16 -3.63
C ARG A 12 0.10 3.67 -4.19
N ALA A 13 0.06 3.95 -5.49
CA ALA A 13 -1.16 4.40 -6.15
C ALA A 13 -2.31 3.38 -6.04
N ALA A 14 -2.00 2.09 -6.20
CA ALA A 14 -2.98 1.01 -6.02
C ALA A 14 -3.52 0.95 -4.58
N CYS A 15 -2.62 1.00 -3.59
CA CYS A 15 -2.99 1.05 -2.17
C CYS A 15 -3.86 2.27 -1.82
N ASP A 16 -3.50 3.44 -2.32
CA ASP A 16 -4.27 4.68 -2.10
C ASP A 16 -5.67 4.58 -2.74
N GLN A 17 -5.78 3.93 -3.90
CA GLN A 17 -7.06 3.74 -4.58
C GLN A 17 -7.98 2.76 -3.84
N GLU A 18 -7.42 1.67 -3.29
CA GLU A 18 -8.17 0.73 -2.44
C GLU A 18 -8.69 1.42 -1.17
N LEU A 19 -7.83 2.19 -0.49
CA LEU A 19 -8.22 2.95 0.71
C LEU A 19 -9.29 4.01 0.40
N LYS A 20 -9.16 4.75 -0.70
CA LYS A 20 -10.18 5.72 -1.15
C LYS A 20 -11.51 5.04 -1.44
N THR A 21 -11.49 3.87 -2.07
CA THR A 21 -12.70 3.11 -2.38
C THR A 21 -13.42 2.68 -1.10
N LEU A 22 -12.69 2.18 -0.11
CA LEU A 22 -13.26 1.83 1.19
C LEU A 22 -13.77 3.07 1.95
N GLN A 23 -13.05 4.18 1.89
CA GLN A 23 -13.46 5.42 2.54
C GLN A 23 -14.75 5.99 1.93
N ALA A 24 -14.91 5.89 0.60
CA ALA A 24 -16.16 6.25 -0.07
C ALA A 24 -17.32 5.34 0.37
N ARG A 25 -17.09 4.03 0.50
CA ARG A 25 -18.09 3.07 1.02
C ARG A 25 -18.48 3.38 2.46
N LYS A 26 -17.50 3.71 3.32
CA LYS A 26 -17.75 4.13 4.71
C LYS A 26 -18.70 5.33 4.77
N GLY A 27 -18.52 6.32 3.90
CA GLY A 27 -19.37 7.52 3.82
C GLY A 27 -20.83 7.26 3.43
N THR A 28 -21.15 6.07 2.91
CA THR A 28 -22.54 5.68 2.56
C THR A 28 -23.27 4.95 3.68
N ALA A 29 -22.63 4.73 4.83
CA ALA A 29 -23.25 4.04 5.95
C ALA A 29 -24.44 4.83 6.52
N SER A 30 -25.51 4.11 6.89
CA SER A 30 -26.69 4.71 7.52
C SER A 30 -26.45 4.94 9.02
N ASN A 31 -27.09 5.94 9.63
CA ASN A 31 -26.89 6.28 11.05
C ASN A 31 -27.68 5.37 12.02
N ASN A 32 -27.73 4.07 11.73
CA ASN A 32 -28.41 3.04 12.51
C ASN A 32 -27.41 1.94 12.92
N LEU A 33 -27.84 1.00 13.77
CA LEU A 33 -26.96 -0.07 14.29
C LEU A 33 -26.29 -0.90 13.18
N ALA A 34 -26.99 -1.15 12.08
CA ALA A 34 -26.44 -1.86 10.93
C ALA A 34 -25.34 -1.04 10.23
N GLY A 35 -25.53 0.26 10.09
CA GLY A 35 -24.51 1.15 9.54
C GLY A 35 -23.31 1.33 10.48
N ALA A 36 -23.49 1.40 11.80
CA ALA A 36 -22.39 1.40 12.75
C ALA A 36 -21.53 0.11 12.64
N THR A 37 -22.19 -1.04 12.48
CA THR A 37 -21.49 -2.33 12.29
C THR A 37 -20.75 -2.36 10.96
N TYR A 38 -21.37 -1.84 9.90
CA TYR A 38 -20.77 -1.71 8.58
C TYR A 38 -19.55 -0.76 8.57
N GLU A 39 -19.61 0.36 9.29
CA GLU A 39 -18.47 1.26 9.45
C GLU A 39 -17.30 0.60 10.18
N VAL A 40 -17.58 -0.21 11.20
CA VAL A 40 -16.56 -0.98 11.93
C VAL A 40 -15.92 -2.02 11.01
N SER A 41 -16.69 -2.73 10.18
CA SER A 41 -16.12 -3.69 9.23
C SER A 41 -15.24 -3.01 8.19
N ILE A 42 -15.69 -1.88 7.63
CA ILE A 42 -14.89 -1.11 6.67
C ILE A 42 -13.63 -0.54 7.31
N SER A 43 -13.70 -0.03 8.54
CA SER A 43 -12.53 0.51 9.24
C SER A 43 -11.50 -0.59 9.56
N SER A 44 -11.96 -1.80 9.87
CA SER A 44 -11.09 -2.96 10.06
C SER A 44 -10.41 -3.37 8.75
N GLU A 45 -11.16 -3.38 7.65
CA GLU A 45 -10.65 -3.67 6.31
C GLU A 45 -9.62 -2.63 5.86
N MET A 46 -9.89 -1.34 6.11
CA MET A 46 -8.94 -0.24 5.85
C MET A 46 -7.63 -0.43 6.63
N THR A 47 -7.71 -0.84 7.90
CA THR A 47 -6.52 -1.08 8.75
C THR A 47 -5.69 -2.25 8.22
N ALA A 48 -6.35 -3.33 7.78
CA ALA A 48 -5.69 -4.49 7.19
C ALA A 48 -4.98 -4.13 5.88
N ILE A 49 -5.64 -3.36 5.00
CA ILE A 49 -5.05 -2.88 3.73
C ILE A 49 -3.88 -1.95 4.01
N ALA A 50 -4.04 -0.98 4.92
CA ALA A 50 -2.96 -0.05 5.29
C ALA A 50 -1.73 -0.79 5.81
N THR A 51 -1.93 -1.81 6.65
CA THR A 51 -0.85 -2.67 7.17
C THR A 51 -0.15 -3.42 6.04
N ARG A 52 -0.92 -4.09 5.17
CA ARG A 52 -0.38 -4.83 4.02
C ARG A 52 0.42 -3.93 3.07
N CYS A 53 -0.11 -2.75 2.79
CA CYS A 53 0.54 -1.75 1.96
C CYS A 53 1.83 -1.21 2.58
N GLY A 54 1.85 -1.00 3.89
CA GLY A 54 3.05 -0.65 4.64
C GLY A 54 4.14 -1.70 4.51
N THR A 55 3.81 -2.97 4.80
CA THR A 55 4.75 -4.09 4.69
C THR A 55 5.31 -4.22 3.29
N ARG A 56 4.45 -4.19 2.27
CA ARG A 56 4.90 -4.36 0.87
C ARG A 56 5.79 -3.22 0.39
N ASN A 57 5.53 -1.98 0.81
CA ASN A 57 6.38 -0.83 0.46
C ASN A 57 7.76 -0.91 1.14
N THR A 58 7.84 -1.51 2.33
CA THR A 58 9.13 -1.80 2.99
C THR A 58 9.88 -2.91 2.26
N GLU A 59 9.23 -4.04 1.95
CA GLU A 59 9.83 -5.15 1.18
C GLU A 59 10.46 -4.65 -0.13
N VAL A 60 9.70 -3.92 -0.96
CA VAL A 60 10.20 -3.43 -2.25
C VAL A 60 11.36 -2.45 -2.10
N ARG A 61 11.38 -1.65 -1.02
CA ARG A 61 12.51 -0.75 -0.72
C ARG A 61 13.76 -1.53 -0.33
N ASP A 62 13.60 -2.56 0.49
CA ASP A 62 14.71 -3.40 0.95
C ASP A 62 15.29 -4.22 -0.21
N ASP A 63 14.43 -4.79 -1.06
CA ASP A 63 14.83 -5.48 -2.29
C ASP A 63 15.61 -4.53 -3.22
N HIS A 64 15.13 -3.29 -3.40
CA HIS A 64 15.84 -2.30 -4.20
C HIS A 64 17.20 -1.93 -3.60
N ALA A 65 17.28 -1.76 -2.27
CA ALA A 65 18.54 -1.48 -1.60
C ALA A 65 19.54 -2.63 -1.75
N ALA A 66 19.08 -3.88 -1.66
CA ALA A 66 19.88 -5.08 -1.90
C ALA A 66 20.39 -5.14 -3.34
N LEU A 67 19.50 -4.97 -4.33
CA LEU A 67 19.87 -4.96 -5.75
C LEU A 67 20.87 -3.85 -6.10
N VAL A 68 20.70 -2.64 -5.54
CA VAL A 68 21.66 -1.54 -5.74
C VAL A 68 23.01 -1.88 -5.12
N LYS A 69 23.02 -2.49 -3.92
CA LYS A 69 24.27 -2.90 -3.26
C LYS A 69 24.99 -3.98 -4.06
N GLU A 70 24.28 -4.99 -4.55
CA GLU A 70 24.83 -6.05 -5.40
C GLU A 70 25.37 -5.48 -6.72
N CYS A 71 24.60 -4.63 -7.40
CA CYS A 71 25.00 -4.05 -8.66
C CYS A 71 26.23 -3.12 -8.52
N ARG A 72 26.38 -2.43 -7.38
CA ARG A 72 27.60 -1.68 -7.04
C ARG A 72 28.79 -2.61 -6.77
N ALA A 73 28.58 -3.70 -6.04
CA ALA A 73 29.62 -4.69 -5.77
C ALA A 73 30.15 -5.35 -7.06
N LEU A 74 29.27 -5.52 -8.04
CA LEU A 74 29.60 -6.03 -9.38
C LEU A 74 30.17 -4.96 -10.33
N GLY A 75 30.30 -3.70 -9.89
CA GLY A 75 30.83 -2.59 -10.68
C GLY A 75 29.91 -2.09 -11.80
N GLY A 76 28.68 -2.60 -11.88
CA GLY A 76 27.73 -2.33 -12.98
C GLY A 76 26.82 -1.11 -12.76
N CYS A 77 26.53 -0.76 -11.50
CA CYS A 77 25.71 0.42 -11.19
C CYS A 77 26.58 1.60 -10.74
N LYS A 78 26.74 2.60 -11.62
CA LYS A 78 27.19 3.96 -11.27
C LYS A 78 25.99 4.84 -10.93
#